data_AF-A0A9Q0V612-F1
#
_entry.id   AF-A0A9Q0V612-F1
#
_cell.length_a   1.000
_cell.length_b   1.000
_cell.length_c   1.000
_cell.angle_alpha   90.00
_cell.angle_beta   90.00
_cell.angle_gamma   90.00
#
_symmetry.space_group_name_H-M   'P 1'
#
loop_
_entity.id
_entity.type
_entity.pdbx_description
1 polymer ?
#
loop_
_entity_poly.entity_id
_entity_poly.type
_entity_poly.pdbx_seq_one_letter_code
_entity_poly.pdbx_strand_id
1 'polypeptide(L)'
;MLFLCGLLRNPKASVAATGILIQTAGIIYSFPFSLSIGVSTRVGHALGAGQPSRARWTTVIGICLAFTFGLSASVITAAMKSVWGKLYTDEPQILELISTGLPLLGLCELANSPQTAACGVLTGTARPKEGARINLCSFYFVGLPVAILLTFKLIRTDWKYQAIRAEELTAAVGDNDVLV
;
A
#
# COMPACT_ATOMS: atom_id res chain seq x y z
N MET A 1 -3.50 -10.81 -4.46
CA MET A 1 -2.22 -10.17 -4.83
C MET A 1 -1.13 -11.19 -5.09
N LEU A 2 -0.71 -12.01 -4.12
CA LEU A 2 0.29 -13.08 -4.33
C LEU A 2 0.00 -14.01 -5.53
N PHE A 3 -1.26 -14.45 -5.71
CA PHE A 3 -1.67 -15.25 -6.88
C PHE A 3 -1.49 -14.53 -8.22
N LEU A 4 -1.77 -13.21 -8.28
CA LEU A 4 -1.62 -12.41 -9.49
C LEU A 4 -0.14 -12.17 -9.81
N CYS A 5 0.72 -12.06 -8.79
CA CYS A 5 2.16 -11.94 -8.96
C CYS A 5 2.78 -13.20 -9.59
N GLY A 6 2.16 -14.37 -9.36
CA GLY A 6 2.53 -15.63 -10.03
C GLY A 6 2.25 -15.66 -11.54
N LEU A 7 1.42 -14.74 -12.05
CA LEU A 7 1.14 -14.58 -13.48
C LEU A 7 2.14 -13.65 -14.21
N LEU A 8 3.04 -12.99 -13.49
CA LEU A 8 4.04 -12.07 -14.07
C LEU A 8 5.19 -12.86 -14.73
N ARG A 9 5.92 -12.18 -15.61
CA ARG A 9 7.00 -12.76 -16.44
C ARG A 9 8.13 -13.41 -15.62
N ASN A 10 8.37 -12.91 -14.40
CA ASN A 10 9.32 -13.47 -13.42
C ASN A 10 8.59 -13.81 -12.11
N PRO A 11 7.93 -14.98 -12.01
CA PRO A 11 7.04 -15.29 -10.90
C PRO A 11 7.79 -15.49 -9.58
N LYS A 12 8.99 -16.08 -9.60
CA LYS A 12 9.79 -16.34 -8.38
C LYS A 12 10.21 -15.04 -7.67
N ALA A 13 10.85 -14.13 -8.40
CA ALA A 13 11.31 -12.85 -7.86
C ALA A 13 10.13 -11.95 -7.42
N SER A 14 9.05 -11.92 -8.21
CA SER A 14 7.86 -11.10 -7.90
C SER A 14 7.13 -11.59 -6.65
N VAL A 15 6.99 -12.91 -6.49
CA VAL A 15 6.36 -13.52 -5.31
C VAL A 15 7.21 -13.29 -4.06
N ALA A 16 8.54 -13.46 -4.16
CA ALA A 16 9.44 -13.21 -3.04
C ALA A 16 9.41 -11.74 -2.58
N ALA A 17 9.53 -10.80 -3.52
CA ALA A 17 9.44 -9.36 -3.23
C ALA A 17 8.09 -9.00 -2.59
N THR A 18 6.99 -9.50 -3.15
CA THR A 18 5.64 -9.25 -2.63
C THR A 18 5.47 -9.82 -1.22
N GLY A 19 6.04 -10.99 -0.93
CA GLY A 19 6.03 -11.57 0.41
C GLY A 19 6.72 -10.68 1.43
N ILE A 20 7.92 -10.18 1.10
CA ILE A 20 8.68 -9.26 1.98
C ILE A 20 7.91 -7.95 2.20
N LEU A 21 7.30 -7.41 1.14
CA LEU A 21 6.47 -6.20 1.23
C LEU A 21 5.25 -6.42 2.13
N ILE A 22 4.55 -7.55 2.03
CA ILE A 22 3.40 -7.88 2.90
C ILE A 22 3.82 -8.00 4.36
N GLN A 23 4.96 -8.65 4.64
CA GLN A 23 5.49 -8.75 6.00
C GLN A 23 5.82 -7.36 6.57
N THR A 24 6.43 -6.51 5.74
CA THR A 24 6.75 -5.12 6.10
C THR A 24 5.47 -4.32 6.38
N ALA A 25 4.45 -4.44 5.53
CA ALA A 25 3.14 -3.83 5.74
C ALA A 25 2.52 -4.28 7.06
N GLY A 26 2.59 -5.58 7.40
CA GLY A 26 2.06 -6.11 8.65
C GLY A 26 2.71 -5.48 9.90
N ILE A 27 4.02 -5.27 9.87
CA ILE A 27 4.75 -4.60 10.96
C ILE A 27 4.26 -3.15 11.10
N ILE A 28 4.17 -2.41 10.00
CA ILE A 28 3.71 -1.01 10.00
C ILE A 28 2.25 -0.92 10.46
N TYR A 29 1.40 -1.82 9.98
CA TYR A 29 -0.03 -1.86 10.25
C TYR A 29 -0.39 -2.22 11.70
N SER A 30 0.54 -2.81 12.45
CA SER A 30 0.33 -3.16 13.86
C SER A 30 -0.01 -1.93 14.72
N PHE A 31 0.56 -0.77 14.40
CA PHE A 31 0.30 0.46 15.14
C PHE A 31 -1.08 1.07 14.83
N PRO A 32 -1.49 1.30 13.55
CA PRO A 32 -2.84 1.73 13.20
C PRO A 32 -3.93 0.81 13.75
N PHE A 33 -3.70 -0.50 13.72
CA PHE A 33 -4.62 -1.49 14.28
C PHE A 33 -4.79 -1.31 15.80
N SER A 34 -3.68 -1.19 16.53
CA SER A 34 -3.68 -0.97 17.98
C SER A 34 -4.39 0.34 18.35
N LEU A 35 -4.11 1.41 17.60
CA LEU A 35 -4.77 2.70 17.76
C LEU A 35 -6.29 2.59 17.53
N SER A 36 -6.71 1.84 16.50
CA SER A 36 -8.12 1.61 16.18
C SER A 36 -8.89 0.96 17.33
N ILE A 37 -8.32 -0.07 17.97
CA ILE A 37 -8.91 -0.73 19.14
C ILE A 37 -9.02 0.25 20.33
N GLY A 38 -7.96 1.03 20.57
CA GLY A 38 -7.94 2.02 21.64
C GLY A 38 -9.00 3.11 21.45
N VAL A 39 -9.10 3.66 20.24
CA VAL A 39 -10.11 4.67 19.87
C VAL A 39 -11.52 4.08 19.97
N SER A 40 -11.75 2.85 19.49
CA SER A 40 -13.03 2.15 19.60
C SER A 40 -13.49 2.06 21.06
N THR A 41 -12.60 1.62 21.95
CA THR A 41 -12.90 1.48 23.39
C THR A 41 -13.22 2.83 24.04
N ARG A 42 -12.45 3.88 23.73
CA ARG A 42 -12.65 5.22 24.29
C ARG A 42 -13.95 5.86 23.79
N VAL A 43 -14.25 5.72 22.49
CA VAL A 43 -15.50 6.21 21.89
C VAL A 43 -16.71 5.48 22.48
N GLY A 44 -16.65 4.15 22.58
CA GLY A 44 -17.71 3.35 23.18
C GLY A 44 -17.95 3.69 24.64
N HIS A 45 -16.89 3.89 25.42
CA HIS A 45 -16.99 4.34 26.81
C HIS A 45 -17.63 5.73 26.93
N ALA A 46 -17.18 6.71 26.14
CA ALA A 46 -17.73 8.06 26.17
C ALA A 46 -19.21 8.12 25.77
N LEU A 47 -19.62 7.33 24.78
CA LEU A 47 -21.02 7.21 24.37
C LEU A 47 -21.86 6.50 25.43
N GLY A 48 -21.35 5.42 26.03
CA GLY A 48 -22.01 4.72 27.13
C GLY A 48 -22.19 5.59 28.38
N ALA A 49 -21.28 6.55 28.61
CA ALA A 49 -21.37 7.53 29.68
C ALA A 49 -22.25 8.76 29.35
N GLY A 50 -22.94 8.77 28.19
CA GLY A 50 -23.79 9.89 27.78
C GLY A 50 -23.02 11.17 27.41
N GLN A 51 -21.74 11.06 27.03
CA GLN A 51 -20.84 12.19 26.75
C GLN A 51 -20.43 12.26 25.27
N PRO A 52 -21.34 12.64 24.35
CA PRO A 52 -21.07 12.66 22.91
C PRO A 52 -19.97 13.66 22.52
N SER A 53 -19.83 14.76 23.25
CA SER A 53 -18.76 15.74 23.02
C SER A 53 -17.37 15.11 23.24
N ARG A 54 -17.20 14.28 24.27
CA ARG A 54 -15.93 13.56 24.51
C ARG A 54 -15.67 12.50 23.46
N ALA A 55 -16.72 11.80 22.99
CA ALA A 55 -16.61 10.85 21.89
C ALA A 55 -16.12 11.54 20.60
N ARG A 56 -16.65 12.72 20.27
CA ARG A 56 -16.21 13.51 19.11
C ARG A 56 -14.73 13.90 19.19
N TRP A 57 -14.27 14.41 20.35
CA TRP A 57 -12.86 14.75 20.54
C TRP A 57 -11.95 13.53 20.42
N THR A 58 -12.36 12.40 20.99
CA THR A 58 -11.63 11.13 20.89
C THR A 58 -11.46 10.71 19.43
N THR A 59 -12.52 10.83 18.62
CA THR A 59 -12.49 10.55 17.18
C THR A 59 -11.51 11.46 16.44
N VAL A 60 -11.58 12.78 16.67
CA VAL A 60 -10.70 13.75 15.99
C VAL A 60 -9.24 13.50 16.33
N ILE A 61 -8.93 13.30 17.61
CA ILE A 61 -7.57 13.02 18.08
C ILE A 61 -7.07 11.69 17.50
N GLY A 62 -7.92 10.65 17.51
CA GLY A 62 -7.59 9.34 16.95
C GLY A 62 -7.26 9.40 15.46
N ILE A 63 -8.03 10.14 14.67
CA ILE A 63 -7.78 10.31 13.23
C ILE A 63 -6.49 11.14 13.00
N CYS A 64 -6.25 12.19 13.78
CA CYS A 64 -5.02 12.99 13.65
C CYS A 64 -3.77 12.15 13.99
N LEU A 65 -3.84 11.33 15.05
CA LEU A 65 -2.76 10.40 15.41
C LEU A 65 -2.52 9.35 14.31
N ALA A 66 -3.59 8.82 13.73
CA ALA A 66 -3.48 7.86 12.64
C ALA A 66 -2.85 8.49 11.38
N PHE A 67 -3.21 9.73 11.06
CA PHE A 67 -2.64 10.45 9.92
C PHE A 67 -1.16 10.80 10.13
N THR A 68 -0.81 11.32 11.31
CA THR A 68 0.59 11.62 11.64
C THR A 68 1.47 10.36 11.64
N PHE A 69 0.95 9.23 12.11
CA PHE A 69 1.62 7.95 11.99
C PHE A 69 1.73 7.48 10.53
N GLY A 70 0.67 7.56 9.74
CA GLY A 70 0.72 7.21 8.32
C GLY A 70 1.76 8.03 7.56
N LEU A 71 1.89 9.33 7.90
CA LEU A 71 2.90 10.21 7.33
C LEU A 71 4.32 9.82 7.75
N SER A 72 4.55 9.54 9.04
CA SER A 72 5.86 9.09 9.50
C SER A 72 6.25 7.74 8.89
N ALA A 73 5.31 6.80 8.79
CA ALA A 73 5.51 5.51 8.12
C ALA A 73 5.87 5.68 6.64
N SER A 74 5.19 6.60 5.93
CA SER A 74 5.51 6.92 4.53
C SER A 74 6.93 7.47 4.37
N VAL A 75 7.36 8.38 5.25
CA VAL A 75 8.72 8.94 5.23
C VAL A 75 9.76 7.86 5.55
N ILE A 76 9.53 7.04 6.57
CA ILE A 76 10.46 5.98 6.99
C ILE A 76 10.63 4.94 5.88
N THR A 77 9.53 4.46 5.30
CA THR A 77 9.58 3.48 4.19
C THR A 77 10.26 4.05 2.95
N ALA A 78 10.06 5.32 2.63
CA ALA A 78 10.77 5.98 1.54
C ALA A 78 12.29 6.10 1.82
N ALA A 79 12.67 6.41 3.06
CA ALA A 79 14.07 6.53 3.47
C ALA A 79 14.78 5.16 3.50
N MET A 80 14.09 4.10 3.92
CA MET A 80 14.66 2.76 4.08
C MET A 80 14.65 1.92 2.80
N LYS A 81 14.15 2.44 1.67
CA LYS A 81 13.95 1.68 0.42
C LYS A 81 15.18 0.90 -0.07
N SER A 82 16.38 1.43 0.15
CA SER A 82 17.65 0.87 -0.35
C SER A 82 18.30 -0.15 0.58
N VAL A 83 17.93 -0.13 1.87
CA VAL A 83 18.54 -0.98 2.91
C VAL A 83 17.62 -2.12 3.30
N TRP A 84 16.30 -1.88 3.29
CA TRP A 84 15.32 -2.83 3.81
C TRP A 84 15.34 -4.19 3.10
N GLY A 85 15.47 -4.20 1.77
CA GLY A 85 15.53 -5.45 1.00
C GLY A 85 16.75 -6.30 1.31
N LYS A 86 17.89 -5.67 1.67
CA LYS A 86 19.15 -6.37 1.99
C LYS A 86 19.07 -7.18 3.30
N LEU A 87 18.09 -6.89 4.15
CA LEU A 87 17.86 -7.67 5.37
C LEU A 87 17.30 -9.07 5.06
N TYR A 88 16.64 -9.24 3.91
CA TYR A 88 15.92 -10.46 3.55
C TYR A 88 16.61 -11.26 2.44
N THR A 89 17.32 -10.61 1.52
CA THR A 89 17.94 -11.26 0.37
C THR A 89 19.07 -10.45 -0.24
N ASP A 90 20.02 -11.15 -0.85
CA ASP A 90 21.12 -10.58 -1.64
C ASP A 90 20.85 -10.60 -3.15
N GLU A 91 19.69 -11.12 -3.58
CA GLU A 91 19.38 -11.25 -5.01
C GLU A 91 19.01 -9.88 -5.62
N PRO A 92 19.77 -9.37 -6.62
CA PRO A 92 19.64 -7.99 -7.10
C PRO A 92 18.27 -7.71 -7.73
N GLN A 93 17.68 -8.71 -8.39
CA GLN A 93 16.35 -8.59 -9.00
C GLN A 93 15.26 -8.35 -7.93
N ILE A 94 15.32 -9.04 -6.79
CA ILE A 94 14.34 -8.89 -5.71
C ILE A 94 14.54 -7.56 -4.99
N LEU A 95 15.79 -7.15 -4.78
CA LEU A 95 16.16 -5.86 -4.19
C LEU A 95 15.59 -4.67 -4.96
N GLU A 96 15.65 -4.70 -6.29
CA GLU A 96 15.10 -3.64 -7.15
C GLU A 96 13.56 -3.54 -7.02
N LEU A 97 12.87 -4.68 -7.01
CA LEU A 97 11.42 -4.73 -6.81
C LEU A 97 11.01 -4.21 -5.42
N ILE A 98 11.77 -4.54 -4.38
CA ILE A 98 11.50 -4.06 -3.02
C ILE A 98 11.76 -2.54 -2.91
N SER A 99 12.84 -2.04 -3.51
CA SER A 99 13.20 -0.61 -3.48
C SER A 99 12.17 0.27 -4.18
N THR A 100 11.54 -0.24 -5.25
CA THR A 100 10.43 0.44 -5.94
C THR A 100 9.10 0.27 -5.20
N GLY A 101 8.86 -0.88 -4.57
CA GLY A 101 7.64 -1.18 -3.83
C GLY A 101 7.51 -0.49 -2.47
N LEU A 102 8.60 -0.29 -1.73
CA LEU A 102 8.57 0.29 -0.38
C LEU A 102 7.94 1.69 -0.30
N PRO A 103 8.34 2.65 -1.17
CA PRO A 103 7.73 3.98 -1.17
C PRO A 103 6.23 3.95 -1.51
N LEU A 104 5.82 3.07 -2.43
CA LEU A 104 4.41 2.88 -2.79
C LEU A 104 3.62 2.33 -1.60
N LEU A 105 4.19 1.35 -0.89
CA LEU A 105 3.61 0.80 0.34
C LEU A 105 3.43 1.90 1.40
N GLY A 106 4.44 2.75 1.59
CA GLY A 106 4.36 3.90 2.49
C GLY A 106 3.22 4.87 2.14
N LEU A 107 3.05 5.18 0.85
CA LEU A 107 1.95 6.01 0.37
C LEU A 107 0.58 5.37 0.59
N CYS A 108 0.47 4.05 0.38
CA CYS A 108 -0.75 3.31 0.70
C CYS A 108 -1.07 3.36 2.21
N GLU A 109 -0.06 3.23 3.07
CA GLU A 109 -0.25 3.27 4.52
C GLU A 109 -0.67 4.65 5.05
N LEU A 110 -0.29 5.73 4.36
CA LEU A 110 -0.78 7.08 4.66
C LEU A 110 -2.32 7.17 4.55
N ALA A 111 -2.91 6.51 3.56
CA ALA A 111 -4.37 6.48 3.38
C ALA A 111 -5.05 5.41 4.26
N ASN A 112 -4.40 4.26 4.43
CA ASN A 112 -4.91 3.13 5.21
C ASN A 112 -4.99 3.45 6.72
N SER A 113 -4.01 4.20 7.26
CA SER A 113 -3.96 4.47 8.71
C SER A 113 -5.20 5.25 9.22
N PRO A 114 -5.61 6.38 8.62
CA PRO A 114 -6.85 7.08 8.98
C PRO A 114 -8.10 6.23 8.76
N GLN A 115 -8.14 5.44 7.68
CA GLN A 115 -9.27 4.55 7.37
C GLN A 115 -9.47 3.50 8.48
N THR A 116 -8.39 2.88 8.95
CA THR A 116 -8.40 1.90 10.04
C THR A 116 -8.84 2.53 11.37
N ALA A 117 -8.38 3.74 11.67
CA ALA A 117 -8.84 4.48 12.85
C ALA A 117 -10.34 4.83 12.75
N ALA A 118 -10.82 5.25 11.59
CA ALA A 118 -12.24 5.53 11.35
C ALA A 118 -13.12 4.27 11.52
N CYS A 119 -12.63 3.11 11.06
CA CYS A 119 -13.32 1.83 11.30
C CYS A 119 -13.40 1.49 12.80
N GLY A 120 -12.35 1.81 13.57
CA GLY A 120 -12.35 1.69 15.03
C GLY A 120 -13.39 2.58 15.69
N VAL A 121 -13.50 3.84 15.25
CA VAL A 121 -14.54 4.78 15.70
C VAL A 121 -15.94 4.21 15.43
N LEU A 122 -16.22 3.75 14.21
CA LEU A 122 -17.52 3.18 13.85
C LEU A 122 -17.87 1.96 14.71
N THR A 123 -16.89 1.11 14.99
CA THR A 123 -17.03 -0.02 15.90
C THR A 123 -17.37 0.44 17.32
N GLY A 124 -16.66 1.47 17.82
CA GLY A 124 -16.93 2.09 19.12
C GLY A 124 -18.31 2.73 19.22
N THR A 125 -18.90 3.18 18.10
CA THR A 125 -20.29 3.70 18.05
C THR A 125 -21.37 2.62 17.95
N ALA A 126 -21.00 1.33 18.06
CA ALA A 126 -21.89 0.19 17.82
C ALA A 126 -22.46 0.13 16.37
N ARG A 127 -21.74 0.71 15.40
CA ARG A 127 -22.10 0.69 13.97
C ARG A 127 -21.01 0.06 13.08
N PRO A 128 -20.48 -1.13 13.42
CA PRO A 128 -19.44 -1.77 12.60
C PRO A 128 -19.92 -2.15 11.19
N LYS A 129 -21.24 -2.41 11.02
CA LYS A 129 -21.86 -2.77 9.74
C LYS A 129 -21.66 -1.69 8.66
N GLU A 130 -21.70 -0.43 9.06
CA GLU A 130 -21.51 0.70 8.15
C GLU A 130 -20.06 0.75 7.64
N GLY A 131 -19.09 0.57 8.54
CA GLY A 131 -17.67 0.51 8.17
C GLY A 131 -17.37 -0.66 7.25
N ALA A 132 -17.93 -1.83 7.54
CA ALA A 132 -17.77 -3.02 6.70
C ALA A 132 -18.32 -2.80 5.28
N ARG A 133 -19.51 -2.18 5.16
CA ARG A 133 -20.11 -1.87 3.85
C ARG A 133 -19.25 -0.92 3.03
N ILE A 134 -18.77 0.17 3.65
CA ILE A 134 -17.93 1.15 2.98
C ILE A 134 -16.61 0.52 2.52
N ASN A 135 -15.96 -0.28 3.38
CA ASN A 135 -14.73 -0.99 3.00
C ASN A 135 -14.96 -2.00 1.88
N LEU A 136 -16.03 -2.79 1.95
CA LEU A 136 -16.33 -3.77 0.91
C LEU A 136 -16.55 -3.10 -0.45
N CYS A 137 -17.37 -2.04 -0.48
CA CYS A 137 -17.61 -1.26 -1.70
C CYS A 137 -16.31 -0.66 -2.25
N SER A 138 -15.53 -0.01 -1.39
CA SER A 138 -14.31 0.69 -1.82
C SER A 138 -13.24 -0.26 -2.32
N PHE A 139 -12.95 -1.35 -1.60
CA PHE A 139 -11.86 -2.26 -1.99
C PHE A 139 -12.24 -3.18 -3.16
N TYR A 140 -13.46 -3.72 -3.18
CA TYR A 140 -13.83 -4.75 -4.17
C TYR A 140 -14.51 -4.19 -5.42
N PHE A 141 -15.36 -3.16 -5.29
CA PHE A 141 -16.06 -2.60 -6.46
C PHE A 141 -15.29 -1.47 -7.13
N VAL A 142 -14.36 -0.82 -6.43
CA VAL A 142 -13.55 0.28 -7.00
C VAL A 142 -12.08 -0.11 -7.07
N GLY A 143 -11.49 -0.52 -5.95
CA GLY A 143 -10.07 -0.85 -5.86
C GLY A 143 -9.65 -1.98 -6.79
N LEU A 144 -10.41 -3.09 -6.80
CA LEU A 144 -10.08 -4.26 -7.61
C LEU A 144 -10.17 -3.99 -9.13
N PRO A 145 -11.24 -3.38 -9.69
CA PRO A 145 -11.26 -3.02 -11.10
C PRO A 145 -10.14 -2.06 -11.51
N VAL A 146 -9.86 -1.04 -10.68
CA VAL A 146 -8.78 -0.08 -10.94
C VAL A 146 -7.42 -0.77 -10.93
N ALA A 147 -7.17 -1.66 -9.96
CA ALA A 147 -5.93 -2.44 -9.90
C ALA A 147 -5.75 -3.34 -11.12
N ILE A 148 -6.80 -4.02 -11.58
CA ILE A 148 -6.77 -4.87 -12.79
C ILE A 148 -6.50 -4.01 -14.04
N LEU A 149 -7.18 -2.87 -14.17
CA LEU A 149 -6.99 -1.95 -15.30
C LEU A 149 -5.56 -1.38 -15.34
N LEU A 150 -5.01 -0.96 -14.21
CA LEU A 150 -3.63 -0.48 -14.13
C LEU A 150 -2.63 -1.60 -14.43
N THR A 151 -2.85 -2.79 -13.89
CA THR A 151 -1.94 -3.94 -14.08
C THR A 151 -1.93 -4.44 -15.52
N PHE A 152 -3.08 -4.55 -16.19
CA PHE A 152 -3.15 -5.17 -17.53
C PHE A 152 -3.22 -4.18 -18.68
N LYS A 153 -3.74 -2.97 -18.46
CA LYS A 153 -3.87 -1.96 -19.51
C LYS A 153 -2.65 -1.05 -19.52
N LEU A 154 -2.28 -0.46 -18.37
CA LEU A 154 -1.19 0.52 -18.28
C LEU A 154 0.19 -0.13 -18.40
N ILE A 155 0.47 -1.20 -17.63
CA ILE A 155 1.76 -1.91 -17.68
C ILE A 155 2.04 -2.51 -19.06
N ARG A 156 1.00 -2.95 -19.77
CA ARG A 156 1.13 -3.61 -21.07
C ARG A 156 1.33 -2.61 -22.20
N THR A 157 0.81 -1.37 -22.06
CA THR A 157 1.11 -0.28 -22.99
C THR A 157 2.54 0.23 -22.81
N ASP A 158 2.99 0.53 -21.60
CA ASP A 158 4.34 1.08 -21.40
C ASP A 158 5.44 0.11 -21.84
N TRP A 159 5.29 -1.20 -21.58
CA TRP A 159 6.29 -2.17 -22.03
C TRP A 159 6.31 -2.40 -23.54
N LYS A 160 5.15 -2.32 -24.21
CA LYS A 160 5.10 -2.35 -25.68
C LYS A 160 5.78 -1.11 -26.27
N TYR A 161 5.51 0.07 -25.73
CA TYR A 161 6.13 1.32 -26.19
C TYR A 161 7.65 1.35 -25.91
N GLN A 162 8.09 0.87 -24.74
CA GLN A 162 9.51 0.75 -24.40
C GLN A 162 10.24 -0.29 -25.26
N ALA A 163 9.59 -1.43 -25.55
CA ALA A 163 10.16 -2.47 -26.42
C ALA A 163 10.29 -2.00 -27.88
N ILE A 164 9.26 -1.34 -28.42
CA ILE A 164 9.31 -0.77 -29.78
C ILE A 164 10.41 0.30 -29.86
N ARG A 165 10.51 1.18 -28.86
CA ARG A 165 11.54 2.22 -28.83
C ARG A 165 12.96 1.66 -28.65
N ALA A 166 13.10 0.54 -27.94
CA ALA A 166 14.37 -0.17 -27.83
C ALA A 166 14.78 -0.82 -29.17
N GLU A 167 13.83 -1.43 -29.90
CA GLU A 167 14.07 -1.98 -31.24
C GLU A 167 14.48 -0.88 -32.23
N GLU A 168 13.79 0.27 -32.24
CA GLU A 168 14.14 1.44 -33.05
C GLU A 168 15.57 1.94 -32.76
N LEU A 169 15.97 2.00 -31.49
CA LEU A 169 17.31 2.43 -31.09
C LEU A 169 18.38 1.40 -31.50
N THR A 170 18.11 0.10 -31.40
CA THR A 170 19.04 -0.93 -31.88
C THR A 170 19.18 -0.96 -33.40
N ALA A 171 18.09 -0.69 -34.14
CA ALA A 171 18.13 -0.57 -35.59
C ALA A 171 18.91 0.68 -36.04
N ALA A 172 18.72 1.81 -35.35
CA ALA A 172 19.45 3.05 -35.63
C ALA A 172 20.95 2.99 -35.27
N VAL A 173 21.33 2.14 -34.30
CA VAL A 173 22.74 1.87 -33.98
C VAL A 173 23.37 0.90 -34.99
N GLY A 174 22.64 -0.13 -35.43
CA GLY A 174 23.12 -1.10 -36.42
C GLY A 174 23.34 -0.51 -37.83
N ASP A 175 22.64 0.57 -38.19
CA ASP A 175 22.81 1.25 -39.49
C ASP A 175 24.04 2.20 -39.52
N ASN A 176 24.53 2.64 -38.35
CA ASN A 176 25.70 3.51 -38.26
C ASN A 176 27.05 2.77 -38.30
N ASP A 177 27.07 1.45 -38.05
CA ASP A 177 28.28 0.62 -38.12
C ASP A 177 28.60 0.12 -39.54
N VAL A 178 27.79 0.49 -40.56
CA VAL A 178 27.98 0.09 -41.97
C VAL A 178 28.59 1.23 -42.83
N LEU A 179 28.81 2.43 -42.26
CA LEU A 179 29.32 3.61 -42.97
C LEU A 179 30.67 4.15 -42.45
N VAL A 180 31.51 3.32 -41.81
CA VAL A 180 32.92 3.65 -41.50
C VAL A 180 33.85 2.59 -42.07
#